data_AF-A0A7W6H2Z4-F1
#
_entry.id   AF-A0A7W6H2Z4-F1
#
_cell.length_a   1.000
_cell.length_b   1.000
_cell.length_c   1.000
_cell.angle_alpha   90.00
_cell.angle_beta   90.00
_cell.angle_gamma   90.00
#
_symmetry.space_group_name_H-M   'P 1'
#
loop_
_entity.id
_entity.type
_entity.pdbx_description
1 polymer ?
#
loop_
_entity_poly.entity_id
_entity_poly.type
_entity_poly.pdbx_seq_one_letter_code
_entity_poly.pdbx_strand_id
1 'polypeptide(L)'
;MVWPAVGLWFGLQLDPTMFGKSPSFAFIAAWGDEGTWSAVIGLCAVLRLAALTINGTFEGFAFSPHIRAFASLVGVGIWSQVSLGFLMAFLTAGGAFSGFIGWSTMVVLELWNVFRSWSDVGKNAAER
;
A
#
# COMPACT_ATOMS: atom_id res chain seq x y z
N MET A 1 -6.26 2.67 -3.21
CA MET A 1 -6.07 1.36 -3.89
C MET A 1 -6.27 0.20 -2.94
N VAL A 2 -7.51 -0.25 -2.76
CA VAL A 2 -7.82 -1.39 -1.86
C VAL A 2 -7.54 -2.74 -2.50
N TRP A 3 -7.78 -2.88 -3.80
CA TRP A 3 -7.71 -4.16 -4.50
C TRP A 3 -6.33 -4.83 -4.47
N PRO A 4 -5.20 -4.13 -4.76
CA PRO A 4 -3.88 -4.77 -4.67
C PRO A 4 -3.52 -5.22 -3.25
N ALA A 5 -3.93 -4.45 -2.23
CA ALA A 5 -3.69 -4.79 -0.83
C ALA A 5 -4.49 -6.05 -0.43
N VAL A 6 -5.78 -6.11 -0.79
CA VAL A 6 -6.62 -7.28 -0.53
C VAL A 6 -6.09 -8.50 -1.29
N GLY A 7 -5.78 -8.37 -2.57
CA GLY A 7 -5.29 -9.47 -3.40
C GLY A 7 -3.97 -10.05 -2.87
N LEU A 8 -3.02 -9.20 -2.49
CA LEU A 8 -1.75 -9.65 -1.93
C LEU A 8 -1.91 -10.23 -0.51
N TRP A 9 -2.80 -9.66 0.30
CA TRP A 9 -3.12 -10.20 1.64
C TRP A 9 -3.70 -11.61 1.55
N PHE A 10 -4.65 -11.85 0.65
CA PHE A 10 -5.17 -13.20 0.42
C PHE A 10 -4.12 -14.12 -0.21
N GLY A 11 -3.32 -13.63 -1.17
CA GLY A 11 -2.26 -14.40 -1.80
C GLY A 11 -1.25 -14.96 -0.79
N LEU A 12 -0.80 -14.14 0.16
CA LEU A 12 0.13 -14.57 1.22
C LEU A 12 -0.48 -15.58 2.19
N GLN A 13 -1.79 -15.56 2.40
CA GLN A 13 -2.48 -16.57 3.22
C GLN A 13 -2.66 -17.90 2.48
N LEU A 14 -2.89 -17.84 1.17
CA LEU A 14 -3.07 -19.05 0.34
C LEU A 14 -1.74 -19.75 0.07
N ASP A 15 -0.63 -19.02 0.05
CA ASP A 15 0.71 -19.55 -0.19
C ASP A 15 1.71 -19.07 0.88
N PRO A 16 1.77 -19.74 2.04
CA PRO A 16 2.66 -19.36 3.14
C PRO A 16 4.15 -19.62 2.84
N THR A 17 4.48 -20.13 1.64
CA THR A 17 5.86 -20.37 1.18
C THR A 17 6.24 -19.48 0.00
N MET A 18 5.41 -18.47 -0.29
CA MET A 18 5.54 -17.62 -1.49
C MET A 18 6.92 -16.99 -1.60
N PHE A 19 7.52 -16.54 -0.50
CA PHE A 19 8.82 -15.86 -0.57
C PHE A 19 9.97 -16.82 -0.87
N GLY A 20 9.84 -18.11 -0.53
CA GLY A 20 10.82 -19.14 -0.87
C GLY A 20 10.83 -19.52 -2.36
N LYS A 21 9.82 -19.13 -3.14
CA LYS A 21 9.67 -19.55 -4.55
C LYS A 21 10.44 -18.71 -5.54
N SER A 22 10.87 -17.50 -5.17
CA SER A 22 11.58 -16.60 -6.07
C SER A 22 12.62 -15.75 -5.35
N PRO A 23 13.83 -15.58 -5.91
CA PRO A 23 14.83 -14.65 -5.39
C PRO A 23 14.33 -13.21 -5.29
N SER A 24 13.27 -12.85 -6.03
CA SER A 24 12.68 -11.51 -6.01
C SER A 24 12.13 -11.11 -4.63
N PHE A 25 11.82 -12.09 -3.77
CA PHE A 25 11.32 -11.85 -2.42
C PHE A 25 12.42 -11.88 -1.34
N ALA A 26 13.69 -12.13 -1.70
CA ALA A 26 14.75 -12.41 -0.74
C ALA A 26 14.90 -11.34 0.36
N PHE A 27 14.83 -10.05 0.00
CA PHE A 27 14.94 -8.96 0.97
C PHE A 27 13.67 -8.73 1.77
N ILE A 28 12.52 -8.93 1.15
CA ILE A 28 11.23 -8.83 1.86
C ILE A 28 11.15 -9.92 2.94
N ALA A 29 11.54 -11.15 2.59
CA ALA A 29 11.64 -12.29 3.50
C ALA A 29 12.67 -12.07 4.62
N ALA A 30 13.78 -11.37 4.32
CA ALA A 30 14.78 -11.03 5.32
C ALA A 30 14.28 -10.00 6.35
N TRP A 31 13.32 -9.15 5.99
CA TRP A 31 12.74 -8.15 6.89
C TRP A 31 11.56 -8.69 7.70
N GLY A 32 10.87 -9.71 7.19
CA GLY A 32 9.75 -10.34 7.86
C GLY A 32 9.25 -11.55 7.08
N ASP A 33 8.65 -12.49 7.78
CA ASP A 33 8.03 -13.67 7.17
C ASP A 33 6.71 -13.31 6.46
N GLU A 34 6.17 -14.27 5.70
CA GLU A 34 4.91 -14.12 4.97
C GLU A 34 3.76 -13.71 5.89
N GLY A 35 3.74 -14.22 7.13
CA GLY A 35 2.75 -13.87 8.15
C GLY A 35 2.81 -12.40 8.55
N THR A 36 4.00 -11.88 8.81
CA THR A 36 4.23 -10.47 9.14
C THR A 36 3.79 -9.57 8.00
N TRP A 37 4.20 -9.87 6.76
CA TRP A 37 3.81 -9.08 5.60
C TRP A 37 2.32 -9.19 5.29
N SER A 38 1.72 -10.36 5.48
CA SER A 38 0.28 -10.58 5.37
C SER A 38 -0.48 -9.68 6.35
N ALA A 39 -0.05 -9.61 7.61
CA ALA A 39 -0.67 -8.74 8.62
C ALA A 39 -0.51 -7.24 8.26
N VAL A 40 0.67 -6.81 7.84
CA VAL A 40 0.94 -5.40 7.46
C VAL A 40 0.10 -4.98 6.25
N ILE A 41 0.06 -5.80 5.21
CA ILE A 41 -0.72 -5.53 4.00
C ILE A 41 -2.22 -5.64 4.28
N GLY A 42 -2.65 -6.58 5.11
CA GLY A 42 -4.03 -6.71 5.58
C GLY A 42 -4.49 -5.48 6.35
N LEU A 43 -3.66 -4.95 7.25
CA LEU A 43 -3.93 -3.68 7.94
C LEU A 43 -4.13 -2.52 6.95
N CYS A 44 -3.27 -2.43 5.92
CA CYS A 44 -3.42 -1.44 4.86
C CYS A 44 -4.77 -1.58 4.13
N ALA A 45 -5.17 -2.81 3.79
CA ALA A 45 -6.44 -3.11 3.15
C ALA A 45 -7.64 -2.69 4.02
N VAL A 46 -7.59 -2.97 5.32
CA VAL A 46 -8.65 -2.58 6.28
C VAL A 46 -8.74 -1.07 6.43
N LEU A 47 -7.62 -0.37 6.63
CA LEU A 47 -7.60 1.10 6.72
C LEU A 47 -8.15 1.74 5.45
N ARG A 48 -7.84 1.16 4.29
CA ARG A 48 -8.37 1.57 2.99
C ARG A 48 -9.87 1.39 2.88
N LEU A 49 -10.37 0.23 3.24
CA LEU A 49 -11.80 -0.05 3.25
C LEU A 49 -12.52 0.92 4.19
N ALA A 50 -12.01 1.10 5.41
CA ALA A 50 -12.58 2.04 6.37
C ALA A 50 -12.64 3.48 5.80
N ALA A 51 -11.56 3.96 5.18
CA ALA A 51 -11.54 5.28 4.56
C ALA A 51 -12.57 5.44 3.44
N LEU A 52 -12.75 4.40 2.60
CA LEU A 52 -13.75 4.39 1.53
C LEU A 52 -15.18 4.32 2.09
N THR A 53 -15.42 3.48 3.08
CA THR A 53 -16.73 3.35 3.75
C THR A 53 -17.13 4.66 4.41
N ILE A 54 -16.22 5.31 5.14
CA ILE A 54 -16.50 6.60 5.79
C ILE A 54 -16.80 7.68 4.73
N ASN A 55 -16.02 7.72 3.65
CA ASN A 55 -16.23 8.68 2.57
C ASN A 55 -17.56 8.46 1.81
N GLY A 56 -18.00 7.21 1.65
CA GLY A 56 -19.26 6.88 0.97
C GLY A 56 -20.51 6.93 1.86
N THR A 57 -20.36 6.83 3.19
CA THR A 57 -21.50 6.74 4.13
C THR A 57 -21.90 8.10 4.70
N PHE A 58 -20.94 9.01 4.92
CA PHE A 58 -21.22 10.31 5.53
C PHE A 58 -21.02 11.45 4.52
N GLU A 59 -22.11 11.92 3.91
CA GLU A 59 -22.10 13.16 3.14
C GLU A 59 -21.76 14.35 4.05
N GLY A 60 -20.73 15.13 3.70
CA GLY A 60 -20.35 16.35 4.43
C GLY A 60 -19.45 16.14 5.66
N PHE A 61 -18.88 14.94 5.88
CA PHE A 61 -17.95 14.74 7.00
C PHE A 61 -16.63 15.49 6.76
N ALA A 62 -16.44 16.59 7.51
CA ALA A 62 -15.29 17.50 7.35
C ALA A 62 -13.91 16.82 7.47
N PHE A 63 -13.81 15.71 8.22
CA PHE A 63 -12.55 14.98 8.38
C PHE A 63 -12.32 13.86 7.36
N SER A 64 -13.28 13.61 6.47
CA SER A 64 -13.17 12.56 5.43
C SER A 64 -11.89 12.70 4.58
N PRO A 65 -11.49 13.91 4.13
CA PRO A 65 -10.25 14.08 3.37
C PRO A 65 -9.00 13.69 4.16
N HIS A 66 -8.94 13.99 5.47
CA HIS A 66 -7.80 13.65 6.32
C HIS A 66 -7.65 12.13 6.50
N ILE A 67 -8.77 11.42 6.69
CA ILE A 67 -8.77 9.95 6.82
C ILE A 67 -8.27 9.31 5.53
N ARG A 68 -8.71 9.80 4.37
CA ARG A 68 -8.22 9.30 3.07
C ARG A 68 -6.72 9.59 2.87
N ALA A 69 -6.27 10.78 3.27
CA ALA A 69 -4.88 11.16 3.16
C ALA A 69 -3.99 10.30 4.07
N PHE A 70 -4.40 10.07 5.32
CA PHE A 70 -3.72 9.17 6.25
C PHE A 70 -3.65 7.73 5.71
N ALA A 71 -4.77 7.17 5.25
CA ALA A 71 -4.78 5.84 4.66
C ALA A 71 -3.87 5.72 3.43
N SER A 72 -3.73 6.79 2.65
CA SER A 72 -2.82 6.82 1.50
C SER A 72 -1.36 6.96 1.92
N LEU A 73 -1.05 7.73 2.97
CA LEU A 73 0.31 7.80 3.54
C LEU A 73 0.79 6.47 4.11
N VAL A 74 -0.08 5.73 4.81
CA VAL A 74 0.23 4.37 5.25
C VAL A 74 0.51 3.47 4.04
N GLY A 75 -0.30 3.60 2.99
CA GLY A 75 -0.05 2.94 1.70
C GLY A 75 1.32 3.28 1.11
N VAL A 76 1.69 4.56 1.05
CA VAL A 76 3.02 5.00 0.57
C VAL A 76 4.12 4.27 1.33
N GLY A 77 4.05 4.25 2.66
CA GLY A 77 5.08 3.63 3.50
C GLY A 77 5.24 2.13 3.19
N ILE A 78 4.14 1.39 3.16
CA ILE A 78 4.14 -0.05 2.92
C ILE A 78 4.64 -0.38 1.50
N TRP A 79 4.07 0.25 0.48
CA TRP A 79 4.47 -0.03 -0.90
C TRP A 79 5.89 0.43 -1.21
N SER A 80 6.40 1.46 -0.53
CA SER A 80 7.79 1.89 -0.67
C SER A 80 8.75 0.84 -0.13
N GLN A 81 8.43 0.22 1.01
CA GLN A 81 9.22 -0.89 1.54
C GLN A 81 9.18 -2.09 0.59
N VAL A 82 8.00 -2.50 0.12
CA VAL A 82 7.88 -3.61 -0.85
C VAL A 82 8.70 -3.31 -2.11
N SER A 83 8.54 -2.13 -2.70
CA SER A 83 9.29 -1.68 -3.87
C SER A 83 10.80 -1.71 -3.63
N LEU A 84 11.26 -1.18 -2.49
CA LEU A 84 12.67 -1.18 -2.11
C LEU A 84 13.22 -2.61 -1.96
N GLY A 85 12.44 -3.53 -1.37
CA GLY A 85 12.82 -4.93 -1.25
C GLY A 85 13.04 -5.60 -2.59
N PHE A 86 12.15 -5.35 -3.56
CA PHE A 86 12.32 -5.83 -4.94
C PHE A 86 13.50 -5.18 -5.66
N LEU A 87 13.76 -3.89 -5.43
CA LEU A 87 14.94 -3.22 -6.00
C LEU A 87 16.24 -3.84 -5.47
N MET A 88 16.34 -4.05 -4.15
CA MET A 88 17.50 -4.66 -3.53
C MET A 88 17.70 -6.11 -4.00
N ALA A 89 16.61 -6.87 -4.12
CA ALA A 89 16.65 -8.22 -4.66
C ALA A 89 17.15 -8.26 -6.10
N PHE A 90 16.73 -7.33 -6.95
CA PHE A 90 17.26 -7.19 -8.31
C PHE A 90 18.77 -6.89 -8.31
N LEU A 91 19.20 -5.93 -7.48
CA LEU A 91 20.59 -5.47 -7.47
C LEU A 91 21.58 -6.50 -6.89
N THR A 92 21.14 -7.39 -6.00
CA THR A 92 22.07 -8.22 -5.20
C THR A 92 21.74 -9.71 -5.16
N ALA A 93 20.52 -10.11 -5.49
CA ALA A 93 20.04 -11.50 -5.36
C ALA A 93 19.47 -12.09 -6.67
N GLY A 94 19.58 -11.37 -7.80
CA GLY A 94 19.04 -11.83 -9.09
C GLY A 94 17.51 -11.80 -9.18
N GLY A 95 16.84 -10.96 -8.39
CA GLY A 95 15.41 -10.72 -8.47
C GLY A 95 14.97 -10.07 -9.78
N ALA A 96 13.68 -10.08 -10.10
CA ALA A 96 13.16 -9.49 -11.31
C ALA A 96 12.94 -7.97 -11.18
N PHE A 97 13.54 -7.17 -12.07
CA PHE A 97 13.35 -5.72 -12.09
C PHE A 97 11.89 -5.28 -12.32
N SER A 98 11.12 -6.11 -13.04
CA SER A 98 9.69 -5.86 -13.27
C SER A 98 8.89 -5.76 -11.96
N GLY A 99 9.29 -6.48 -10.91
CA GLY A 99 8.67 -6.37 -9.59
C GLY A 99 8.84 -4.98 -8.99
N PHE A 100 10.05 -4.40 -9.07
CA PHE A 100 10.29 -3.03 -8.64
C PHE A 100 9.41 -2.03 -9.39
N ILE A 101 9.31 -2.13 -10.72
CA ILE A 101 8.44 -1.26 -11.53
C ILE A 101 6.96 -1.41 -11.12
N GLY A 102 6.49 -2.64 -10.92
CA GLY A 102 5.12 -2.90 -10.47
C GLY A 102 4.80 -2.26 -9.12
N TRP A 103 5.66 -2.44 -8.12
CA TRP A 103 5.41 -1.94 -6.76
C TRP A 103 5.68 -0.43 -6.62
N SER A 104 6.68 0.11 -7.32
CA SER A 104 6.91 1.57 -7.38
C SER A 104 5.73 2.31 -8.02
N THR A 105 5.05 1.70 -9.00
CA THR A 105 3.82 2.25 -9.57
C THR A 105 2.74 2.42 -8.51
N MET A 106 2.61 1.46 -7.58
CA MET A 106 1.67 1.58 -6.45
C MET A 106 2.03 2.77 -5.56
N VAL A 107 3.32 2.97 -5.26
CA VAL A 107 3.79 4.15 -4.50
C VAL A 107 3.38 5.46 -5.17
N VAL A 108 3.58 5.57 -6.49
CA VAL A 108 3.20 6.78 -7.24
C VAL A 108 1.69 7.02 -7.17
N LEU A 109 0.88 5.97 -7.31
CA LEU A 109 -0.58 6.08 -7.21
C LEU A 109 -1.03 6.47 -5.80
N GLU A 110 -0.33 6.00 -4.76
CA GLU A 110 -0.57 6.45 -3.38
C GLU A 110 -0.26 7.93 -3.19
N LEU A 111 0.90 8.38 -3.67
CA LEU A 111 1.30 9.79 -3.62
C LEU A 111 0.29 10.68 -4.35
N TRP A 112 -0.24 10.21 -5.48
CA TRP A 112 -1.31 10.91 -6.19
C TRP A 112 -2.59 11.02 -5.36
N ASN A 113 -2.99 9.95 -4.64
CA ASN A 113 -4.15 9.97 -3.75
C ASN A 113 -3.96 10.91 -2.55
N VAL A 114 -2.74 10.97 -2.01
CA VAL A 114 -2.33 11.94 -0.98
C VAL A 114 -2.52 13.36 -1.53
N PHE A 115 -1.91 13.68 -2.67
CA PHE A 115 -1.99 15.00 -3.29
C PHE A 115 -3.45 15.44 -3.53
N ARG A 116 -4.26 14.56 -4.11
CA ARG A 116 -5.68 14.82 -4.36
C ARG A 116 -6.47 15.05 -3.05
N SER A 117 -6.20 14.26 -2.02
CA SER A 117 -6.88 14.42 -0.73
C SER A 117 -6.52 15.74 -0.04
N TRP A 118 -5.27 16.20 -0.18
CA TRP A 118 -4.87 17.52 0.31
C TRP A 118 -5.51 18.67 -0.47
N SER A 119 -5.67 18.54 -1.79
CA SER A 119 -6.39 19.54 -2.59
C SER A 119 -7.85 19.67 -2.13
N ASP A 120 -8.51 18.57 -1.78
CA ASP A 120 -9.88 18.58 -1.27
C ASP A 120 -9.97 19.23 0.12
N VAL A 121 -8.96 19.04 1.00
CA VAL A 121 -8.86 19.77 2.27
C VAL A 121 -8.81 21.29 2.03
N GLY A 122 -7.98 21.72 1.08
CA GLY A 122 -7.82 23.15 0.76
C GLY A 122 -9.10 23.81 0.25
N LYS A 123 -9.90 23.09 -0.55
CA LYS A 123 -11.20 23.58 -1.04
C LYS A 123 -12.22 23.70 0.09
N ASN A 124 -12.34 22.68 0.94
CA ASN A 124 -13.25 22.71 2.09
C ASN A 124 -12.89 23.80 3.12
N ALA A 125 -11.62 24.18 3.21
CA ALA A 125 -11.16 25.28 4.05
C ALA A 125 -11.47 26.67 3.45
N ALA A 126 -11.56 26.78 2.13
CA ALA A 126 -11.89 28.03 1.43
C ALA A 126 -13.40 28.30 1.33
N GLU A 127 -14.24 27.27 1.47
CA GLU A 127 -15.71 27.36 1.48
C GLU A 127 -16.32 27.63 2.87
N ARG A 128 -15.49 27.63 3.93
CA ARG A 128 -15.88 28.00 5.30
C ARG A 128 -15.49 29.44 5.61
#